data_AF-A0A2D6XKR6-F1
#
_entry.id   AF-A0A2D6XKR6-F1
#
_cell.length_a   1.000
_cell.length_b   1.000
_cell.length_c   1.000
_cell.angle_alpha   90.00
_cell.angle_beta   90.00
_cell.angle_gamma   90.00
#
_symmetry.space_group_name_H-M   'P 1'
#
loop_
_entity.id
_entity.type
_entity.pdbx_description
1 polymer ?
#
loop_
_entity_poly.entity_id
_entity_poly.type
_entity_poly.pdbx_seq_one_letter_code
_entity_poly.pdbx_strand_id
1 'polypeptide(L)'
;MAEITFGIGTQQNIVGSGLGFYGATFGSSVQIGSFQDSTYVTNAAGTAQGPAATNIKFSTPGSGTPSTVGSGIPLTKMNSGNRTFHVNFDHTSDVNVQNCQLRIYDRTDTNFPASGVVTKVAEIVNFDGKTTAAWTSSNGSDNVAYNSNCYGSGDMFWWGAPWPDAGTWRAAQNYYDNSSGVRFRNFTQTEATAGNGNGDSRLGVVTGDTETVGGTGVVVPLFNSPGSGGHFVNSVNTDVAAVQPKWLQYYDSTNRDTAAGGTPNLGTKTTTNTFGGTGLAKRHTWYAALSASPLSIGSKTQYGLYVSLEYL
;
A
#
# COMPACT_ATOMS: atom_id res chain seq x y z
N MET A 1 21.29 11.41 -12.87
CA MET A 1 21.41 10.02 -12.40
C MET A 1 20.07 9.63 -11.81
N ALA A 2 19.55 8.46 -12.18
CA ALA A 2 18.32 7.91 -11.66
C ALA A 2 18.62 7.19 -10.33
N GLU A 3 17.87 7.47 -9.27
CA GLU A 3 18.07 6.85 -7.96
C GLU A 3 16.73 6.49 -7.32
N ILE A 4 16.60 5.25 -6.83
CA ILE A 4 15.48 4.84 -5.98
C ILE A 4 15.97 4.80 -4.53
N THR A 5 15.30 5.53 -3.65
CA THR A 5 15.59 5.52 -2.21
C THR A 5 14.35 5.13 -1.41
N PHE A 6 14.56 4.46 -0.28
CA PHE A 6 13.53 4.14 0.69
C PHE A 6 13.71 5.02 1.92
N GLY A 7 12.61 5.43 2.56
CA GLY A 7 12.66 6.23 3.78
C GLY A 7 11.51 5.93 4.74
N ILE A 8 11.65 6.43 5.96
CA ILE A 8 10.64 6.37 7.03
C ILE A 8 10.56 7.72 7.72
N GLY A 9 9.38 8.13 8.19
CA GLY A 9 9.23 9.43 8.88
C GLY A 9 9.83 10.59 8.07
N THR A 10 10.83 11.27 8.64
CA THR A 10 11.64 12.31 7.98
C THR A 10 12.96 11.78 7.41
N GLN A 11 13.38 10.58 7.81
CA GLN A 11 14.63 9.97 7.35
C GLN A 11 14.50 9.56 5.89
N GLN A 12 15.43 10.07 5.08
CA GLN A 12 15.61 9.66 3.69
C GLN A 12 16.74 8.63 3.63
N ASN A 13 16.57 7.63 2.79
CA ASN A 13 17.60 6.66 2.41
C ASN A 13 18.09 5.74 3.54
N ILE A 14 17.36 4.65 3.79
CA ILE A 14 17.72 3.60 4.76
C ILE A 14 18.73 2.57 4.20
N VAL A 15 19.84 3.03 3.59
CA VAL A 15 20.84 2.18 2.91
C VAL A 15 21.39 1.08 3.83
N GLY A 16 21.45 -0.15 3.32
CA GLY A 16 22.02 -1.30 4.05
C GLY A 16 21.18 -1.80 5.23
N SER A 17 20.02 -1.19 5.48
CA SER A 17 19.07 -1.59 6.53
C SER A 17 17.72 -1.96 5.91
N GLY A 18 17.05 -2.95 6.48
CA GLY A 18 15.70 -3.36 6.11
C GLY A 18 14.65 -2.90 7.13
N LEU A 19 13.39 -3.18 6.85
CA LEU A 19 12.31 -3.09 7.83
C LEU A 19 12.17 -4.43 8.55
N GLY A 20 12.15 -4.39 9.88
CA GLY A 20 11.88 -5.52 10.75
C GLY A 20 10.52 -5.37 11.41
N PHE A 21 9.76 -6.47 11.46
CA PHE A 21 8.42 -6.55 12.03
C PHE A 21 8.46 -7.33 13.33
N TYR A 22 7.92 -6.74 14.40
CA TYR A 22 8.04 -7.26 15.75
C TYR A 22 6.69 -7.19 16.49
N GLY A 23 6.60 -7.91 17.61
CA GLY A 23 5.49 -7.76 18.57
C GLY A 23 5.52 -6.39 19.23
N ALA A 24 5.18 -6.31 20.52
CA ALA A 24 5.02 -5.02 21.21
C ALA A 24 6.28 -4.11 21.18
N THR A 25 7.47 -4.69 21.12
CA THR A 25 8.75 -3.98 21.11
C THR A 25 9.76 -4.63 20.17
N PHE A 26 10.83 -3.91 19.82
CA PHE A 26 11.94 -4.48 19.04
C PHE A 26 12.48 -5.77 19.67
N GLY A 27 12.71 -6.79 18.84
CA GLY A 27 13.18 -8.11 19.26
C GLY A 27 12.08 -9.03 19.81
N SER A 28 10.89 -8.51 20.14
CA SER A 28 9.75 -9.33 20.55
C SER A 28 9.16 -10.06 19.34
N SER A 29 8.91 -11.36 19.49
CA SER A 29 8.27 -12.17 18.44
C SER A 29 6.86 -11.71 18.13
N VAL A 30 6.50 -11.71 16.85
CA VAL A 30 5.09 -11.62 16.41
C VAL A 30 4.45 -13.00 16.60
N GLN A 31 3.27 -13.05 17.21
CA GLN A 31 2.52 -14.29 17.33
C GLN A 31 2.14 -14.84 15.94
N ILE A 32 2.21 -16.15 15.74
CA ILE A 32 1.80 -16.80 14.48
C ILE A 32 0.34 -16.46 14.17
N GLY A 33 0.08 -16.04 12.93
CA GLY A 33 -1.24 -15.62 12.47
C GLY A 33 -1.67 -14.22 12.94
N SER A 34 -0.91 -13.58 13.83
CA SER A 34 -1.11 -12.18 14.19
C SER A 34 -0.26 -11.28 13.31
N PHE A 35 -0.76 -10.09 13.00
CA PHE A 35 0.03 -9.02 12.38
C PHE A 35 0.88 -8.29 13.42
N GLN A 36 2.00 -7.72 12.97
CA GLN A 36 2.99 -7.08 13.83
C GLN A 36 2.43 -5.86 14.59
N ASP A 37 2.92 -5.64 15.80
CA ASP A 37 2.54 -4.49 16.62
C ASP A 37 3.52 -3.32 16.48
N SER A 38 4.76 -3.59 16.07
CA SER A 38 5.79 -2.58 15.84
C SER A 38 6.65 -2.88 14.62
N THR A 39 7.22 -1.81 14.03
CA THR A 39 8.11 -1.89 12.86
C THR A 39 9.32 -0.99 13.10
N TYR A 40 10.52 -1.49 12.82
CA TYR A 40 11.77 -0.75 12.99
C TYR A 40 12.67 -0.90 11.77
N VAL A 41 13.48 0.11 11.50
CA VAL A 41 14.67 -0.08 10.66
C VAL A 41 15.63 -0.99 11.42
N THR A 42 16.17 -2.00 10.75
CA THR A 42 17.07 -2.99 11.34
C THR A 42 18.03 -3.57 10.30
N ASN A 43 19.07 -4.26 10.74
CA ASN A 43 19.97 -4.98 9.84
C ASN A 43 19.30 -6.25 9.27
N ALA A 44 19.92 -6.89 8.28
CA ALA A 44 19.38 -8.10 7.65
C ALA A 44 19.21 -9.31 8.61
N ALA A 45 19.83 -9.26 9.80
CA ALA A 45 19.70 -10.28 10.83
C ALA A 45 18.60 -9.95 11.87
N GLY A 46 18.03 -8.75 11.85
CA GLY A 46 17.05 -8.30 12.82
C GLY A 46 17.62 -8.00 14.22
N THR A 47 18.93 -7.85 14.37
CA THR A 47 19.63 -7.74 15.67
C THR A 47 20.01 -6.32 16.08
N ALA A 48 20.06 -5.38 15.14
CA ALA A 48 20.42 -3.99 15.41
C ALA A 48 19.18 -3.10 15.32
N GLN A 49 18.80 -2.46 16.43
CA GLN A 49 17.65 -1.56 16.44
C GLN A 49 18.02 -0.19 15.85
N GLY A 50 17.37 0.16 14.75
CA GLY A 50 17.32 1.51 14.22
C GLY A 50 16.04 2.26 14.63
N PRO A 51 15.75 3.40 13.98
CA PRO A 51 14.55 4.18 14.25
C PRO A 51 13.26 3.39 13.99
N ALA A 52 12.21 3.72 14.76
CA ALA A 52 10.89 3.15 14.57
C ALA A 52 10.22 3.73 13.30
N ALA A 53 9.61 2.86 12.51
CA ALA A 53 8.67 3.26 11.47
C ALA A 53 7.25 3.34 12.05
N THR A 54 6.35 4.10 11.41
CA THR A 54 4.93 4.03 11.79
C THR A 54 4.40 2.64 11.45
N ASN A 55 3.98 1.89 12.46
CA ASN A 55 3.39 0.58 12.25
C ASN A 55 1.94 0.75 11.81
N ILE A 56 1.50 -0.01 10.80
CA ILE A 56 0.11 -0.02 10.37
C ILE A 56 -0.34 -1.47 10.32
N LYS A 57 -0.97 -1.88 11.41
CA LYS A 57 -1.42 -3.26 11.58
C LYS A 57 -2.67 -3.51 10.76
N PHE A 58 -2.64 -4.50 9.86
CA PHE A 58 -3.82 -4.97 9.16
C PHE A 58 -4.93 -5.33 10.16
N SER A 59 -6.15 -4.85 9.92
CA SER A 59 -7.31 -5.09 10.80
C SER A 59 -8.44 -5.77 10.03
N THR A 60 -8.80 -5.22 8.88
CA THR A 60 -9.75 -5.82 7.92
C THR A 60 -9.28 -5.51 6.51
N PRO A 61 -9.85 -6.13 5.45
CA PRO A 61 -9.49 -5.81 4.08
C PRO A 61 -9.52 -4.31 3.75
N GLY A 62 -10.41 -3.53 4.36
CA GLY A 62 -10.54 -2.08 4.14
C GLY A 62 -9.97 -1.17 5.22
N SER A 63 -9.28 -1.70 6.23
CA SER A 63 -8.77 -0.89 7.34
C SER A 63 -7.43 -1.34 7.91
N GLY A 64 -6.72 -0.40 8.51
CA GLY A 64 -5.49 -0.66 9.27
C GLY A 64 -5.51 0.12 10.59
N THR A 65 -4.69 -0.30 11.54
CA THR A 65 -4.50 0.36 12.84
C THR A 65 -3.10 0.96 12.89
N PRO A 66 -2.95 2.27 12.61
CA PRO A 66 -1.68 2.97 12.76
C PRO A 66 -1.27 3.09 14.22
N SER A 67 0.00 2.87 14.55
CA SER A 67 0.55 3.02 15.91
C SER A 67 0.44 4.45 16.47
N THR A 68 0.36 5.43 15.57
CA THR A 68 0.17 6.86 15.86
C THR A 68 -1.24 7.22 16.30
N VAL A 69 -2.23 6.36 15.98
CA VAL A 69 -3.66 6.60 16.29
C VAL A 69 -4.20 5.57 17.28
N GLY A 70 -3.72 4.33 17.23
CA GLY A 70 -4.09 3.25 18.17
C GLY A 70 -5.50 2.67 17.96
N SER A 71 -6.17 3.00 16.85
CA SER A 71 -7.47 2.42 16.47
C SER A 71 -7.55 2.21 14.96
N GLY A 72 -8.51 1.36 14.54
CA GLY A 72 -8.72 1.01 13.14
C GLY A 72 -9.29 2.17 12.33
N ILE A 73 -8.61 2.53 11.24
CA ILE A 73 -8.99 3.60 10.32
C ILE A 73 -9.22 2.99 8.93
N PRO A 74 -10.30 3.37 8.21
CA PRO A 74 -10.47 2.99 6.81
C PRO A 74 -9.27 3.44 5.96
N LEU A 75 -8.80 2.58 5.06
CA LEU A 75 -7.65 2.92 4.20
C LEU A 75 -7.90 4.23 3.44
N THR A 76 -9.11 4.44 2.91
CA THR A 76 -9.54 5.66 2.19
C THR A 76 -9.50 6.97 3.00
N LYS A 77 -9.11 6.89 4.28
CA LYS A 77 -8.95 8.03 5.19
C LYS A 77 -7.56 8.13 5.78
N MET A 78 -6.66 7.22 5.42
CA MET A 78 -5.29 7.20 5.87
C MET A 78 -4.49 8.26 5.12
N ASN A 79 -3.94 9.24 5.84
CA ASN A 79 -3.12 10.29 5.24
C ASN A 79 -1.62 10.03 5.42
N SER A 80 -0.80 11.01 5.02
CA SER A 80 0.66 11.04 5.13
C SER A 80 1.16 10.56 6.48
N GLY A 81 0.59 10.96 7.60
CA GLY A 81 1.12 10.62 8.92
C GLY A 81 1.28 9.13 9.16
N ASN A 82 0.43 8.36 8.50
CA ASN A 82 0.28 6.94 8.67
C ASN A 82 0.83 6.20 7.46
N ARG A 83 2.12 6.36 7.15
CA ARG A 83 2.85 5.49 6.21
C ARG A 83 3.83 4.60 6.95
N THR A 84 3.98 3.35 6.55
CA THR A 84 5.07 2.50 7.06
C THR A 84 6.40 2.94 6.48
N PHE A 85 6.44 3.19 5.17
CA PHE A 85 7.61 3.74 4.49
C PHE A 85 7.19 4.56 3.28
N HIS A 86 8.16 5.27 2.70
CA HIS A 86 8.03 5.93 1.41
C HIS A 86 9.18 5.57 0.49
N VAL A 87 8.93 5.72 -0.80
CA VAL A 87 9.88 5.47 -1.88
C VAL A 87 10.01 6.75 -2.67
N ASN A 88 11.24 7.22 -2.89
CA ASN A 88 11.51 8.28 -3.84
C ASN A 88 12.20 7.70 -5.06
N PHE A 89 11.81 8.17 -6.23
CA PHE A 89 12.59 8.07 -7.44
C PHE A 89 13.04 9.46 -7.84
N ASP A 90 14.35 9.68 -7.83
CA ASP A 90 15.03 10.93 -8.16
C ASP A 90 15.71 10.85 -9.53
N HIS A 91 15.63 11.93 -10.29
CA HIS A 91 16.26 12.07 -11.59
C HIS A 91 16.81 13.49 -11.81
N THR A 92 17.77 13.65 -12.73
CA THR A 92 18.42 14.95 -13.00
C THR A 92 17.63 15.84 -13.96
N SER A 93 16.69 15.26 -14.70
CA SER A 93 15.72 15.93 -15.58
C SER A 93 14.31 15.50 -15.23
N ASP A 94 13.32 16.29 -15.62
CA ASP A 94 11.93 15.86 -15.47
C ASP A 94 11.65 14.66 -16.38
N VAL A 95 11.03 13.63 -15.81
CA VAL A 95 10.69 12.38 -16.50
C VAL A 95 9.26 11.98 -16.16
N ASN A 96 8.68 11.14 -17.01
CA ASN A 96 7.48 10.39 -16.64
C ASN A 96 7.90 9.03 -16.09
N VAL A 97 7.09 8.47 -15.18
CA VAL A 97 7.28 7.10 -14.70
C VAL A 97 6.01 6.29 -14.91
N GLN A 98 6.20 5.05 -15.35
CA GLN A 98 5.12 4.13 -15.66
C GLN A 98 5.42 2.72 -15.17
N ASN A 99 4.42 1.84 -15.22
CA ASN A 99 4.50 0.46 -14.72
C ASN A 99 5.08 0.36 -13.30
N CYS A 100 4.75 1.36 -12.47
CA CYS A 100 5.24 1.43 -11.10
C CYS A 100 4.60 0.30 -10.28
N GLN A 101 5.45 -0.56 -9.72
CA GLN A 101 4.99 -1.70 -8.94
C GLN A 101 5.91 -1.97 -7.75
N LEU A 102 5.32 -2.46 -6.66
CA LEU A 102 6.02 -3.00 -5.52
C LEU A 102 5.83 -4.51 -5.44
N ARG A 103 6.91 -5.21 -5.11
CA ARG A 103 6.89 -6.66 -4.90
C ARG A 103 7.59 -7.03 -3.61
N ILE A 104 6.93 -7.92 -2.88
CA ILE A 104 7.49 -8.67 -1.76
C ILE A 104 7.87 -10.04 -2.29
N TYR A 105 9.01 -10.59 -1.89
CA TYR A 105 9.50 -11.82 -2.50
C TYR A 105 10.40 -12.64 -1.59
N ASP A 106 10.58 -13.91 -1.95
CA ASP A 106 11.61 -14.76 -1.38
C ASP A 106 12.99 -14.39 -1.94
N ARG A 107 13.94 -14.01 -1.10
CA ARG A 107 15.28 -13.57 -1.54
C ARG A 107 16.07 -14.62 -2.33
N THR A 108 15.68 -15.88 -2.27
CA THR A 108 16.29 -16.97 -3.03
C THR A 108 15.77 -17.02 -4.47
N ASP A 109 14.51 -16.63 -4.70
CA ASP A 109 13.92 -16.51 -6.03
C ASP A 109 12.73 -15.52 -6.01
N THR A 110 12.89 -14.44 -6.77
CA THR A 110 11.96 -13.32 -6.85
C THR A 110 10.57 -13.67 -7.39
N ASN A 111 10.42 -14.83 -8.01
CA ASN A 111 9.13 -15.26 -8.56
C ASN A 111 8.13 -15.70 -7.49
N PHE A 112 8.59 -15.83 -6.25
CA PHE A 112 7.78 -16.40 -5.18
C PHE A 112 7.49 -15.40 -4.08
N PRO A 113 6.32 -15.52 -3.40
CA PRO A 113 6.04 -14.72 -2.22
C PRO A 113 7.05 -15.00 -1.10
N ALA A 114 7.20 -14.08 -0.15
CA ALA A 114 8.15 -14.24 0.94
C ALA A 114 7.83 -15.48 1.81
N SER A 115 8.82 -16.34 2.00
CA SER A 115 8.65 -17.61 2.71
C SER A 115 8.17 -17.44 4.16
N GLY A 116 7.16 -18.22 4.54
CA GLY A 116 6.65 -18.31 5.91
C GLY A 116 6.04 -17.01 6.47
N VAL A 117 5.67 -16.06 5.61
CA VAL A 117 5.07 -14.77 6.00
C VAL A 117 3.95 -14.39 5.05
N VAL A 118 2.79 -14.07 5.61
CA VAL A 118 1.75 -13.32 4.90
C VAL A 118 2.07 -11.83 4.97
N THR A 119 2.04 -11.16 3.84
CA THR A 119 2.23 -9.70 3.74
C THR A 119 1.06 -9.04 3.04
N LYS A 120 0.64 -7.89 3.56
CA LYS A 120 -0.38 -7.02 2.99
C LYS A 120 0.24 -5.65 2.72
N VAL A 121 -0.09 -5.05 1.57
CA VAL A 121 0.36 -3.70 1.22
C VAL A 121 -0.82 -2.85 0.76
N ALA A 122 -0.85 -1.58 1.13
CA ALA A 122 -1.74 -0.58 0.55
C ALA A 122 -0.95 0.67 0.20
N GLU A 123 -1.17 1.24 -0.97
CA GLU A 123 -0.58 2.51 -1.36
C GLU A 123 -1.35 3.68 -0.73
N ILE A 124 -0.61 4.58 -0.09
CA ILE A 124 -1.15 5.80 0.50
C ILE A 124 -0.80 6.97 -0.43
N VAL A 125 -1.80 7.78 -0.77
CA VAL A 125 -1.64 8.88 -1.72
C VAL A 125 -2.21 10.18 -1.16
N ASN A 126 -1.54 11.28 -1.51
CA ASN A 126 -1.91 12.65 -1.20
C ASN A 126 -2.94 13.20 -2.18
N PHE A 127 -4.22 12.93 -1.93
CA PHE A 127 -5.33 13.55 -2.69
C PHE A 127 -5.71 14.95 -2.19
N ASP A 128 -5.18 15.37 -1.05
CA ASP A 128 -5.41 16.71 -0.46
C ASP A 128 -4.59 17.80 -1.17
N GLY A 129 -3.75 17.44 -2.14
CA GLY A 129 -3.07 18.38 -3.01
C GLY A 129 -2.00 19.23 -2.35
N LYS A 130 -1.68 18.93 -1.09
CA LYS A 130 -0.64 19.60 -0.32
C LYS A 130 0.73 19.35 -0.96
N THR A 131 1.67 20.28 -0.78
CA THR A 131 3.08 20.00 -1.09
C THR A 131 3.58 18.82 -0.26
N THR A 132 4.65 18.15 -0.68
CA THR A 132 5.24 17.04 0.10
C THR A 132 5.53 17.45 1.54
N ALA A 133 6.13 18.63 1.74
CA ALA A 133 6.44 19.16 3.07
C ALA A 133 5.16 19.36 3.89
N ALA A 134 4.18 20.08 3.35
CA ALA A 134 2.91 20.33 4.04
C ALA A 134 2.13 19.05 4.34
N TRP A 135 2.11 18.10 3.40
CA TRP A 135 1.45 16.81 3.59
C TRP A 135 2.14 16.02 4.70
N THR A 136 3.47 15.87 4.65
CA THR A 136 4.21 15.13 5.68
C THR A 136 4.20 15.78 7.07
N SER A 137 4.10 17.12 7.16
CA SER A 137 4.04 17.87 8.41
C SER A 137 2.62 18.01 8.98
N SER A 138 1.61 17.86 8.13
CA SER A 138 0.20 17.89 8.51
C SER A 138 -0.37 16.51 8.34
N ASN A 139 -0.16 15.67 9.36
CA ASN A 139 -1.07 14.56 9.61
C ASN A 139 -2.44 15.21 9.75
N GLY A 140 -3.26 15.18 8.69
CA GLY A 140 -4.65 15.61 8.80
C GLY A 140 -5.31 14.83 9.92
N SER A 141 -6.52 15.23 10.32
CA SER A 141 -7.30 14.41 11.23
C SER A 141 -7.60 13.09 10.51
N ASP A 142 -6.75 12.08 10.69
CA ASP A 142 -7.10 10.71 10.36
C ASP A 142 -8.44 10.47 11.06
N ASN A 143 -9.43 9.98 10.34
CA ASN A 143 -10.79 9.81 10.88
C ASN A 143 -11.62 11.12 11.04
N VAL A 144 -11.67 11.99 10.03
CA VAL A 144 -12.87 12.85 9.87
C VAL A 144 -14.08 11.96 9.53
N ALA A 145 -15.28 12.28 10.02
CA ALA A 145 -16.48 11.42 10.02
C ALA A 145 -16.81 10.75 8.65
N TYR A 146 -17.55 9.64 8.65
CA TYR A 146 -17.92 8.87 7.44
C TYR A 146 -18.54 9.73 6.31
N ASN A 147 -19.16 10.87 6.64
CA ASN A 147 -19.72 11.88 5.73
C ASN A 147 -18.74 12.93 5.17
N SER A 148 -17.43 12.68 5.19
CA SER A 148 -16.44 13.64 4.69
C SER A 148 -15.61 13.07 3.55
N ASN A 149 -15.02 13.96 2.75
CA ASN A 149 -14.28 13.65 1.54
C ASN A 149 -13.22 12.55 1.77
N CYS A 150 -12.86 11.80 0.73
CA CYS A 150 -11.66 10.95 0.79
C CYS A 150 -10.41 11.84 0.84
N TYR A 151 -9.73 11.87 1.98
CA TYR A 151 -8.53 12.71 2.18
C TYR A 151 -7.23 11.96 1.93
N GLY A 152 -7.28 10.64 1.69
CA GLY A 152 -6.07 9.85 1.48
C GLY A 152 -6.31 8.40 1.04
N SER A 153 -5.20 7.78 0.69
CA SER A 153 -5.04 6.44 0.10
C SER A 153 -5.43 6.27 -1.36
N GLY A 154 -4.48 5.71 -2.11
CA GLY A 154 -4.71 5.22 -3.45
C GLY A 154 -5.56 3.95 -3.42
N ASP A 155 -5.40 3.12 -2.38
CA ASP A 155 -6.16 1.88 -2.20
C ASP A 155 -7.32 2.00 -1.20
N MET A 156 -8.43 1.34 -1.51
CA MET A 156 -9.51 1.11 -0.53
C MET A 156 -9.33 -0.22 0.20
N PHE A 157 -8.69 -1.19 -0.44
CA PHE A 157 -8.43 -2.51 0.12
C PHE A 157 -6.95 -2.86 0.10
N TRP A 158 -6.50 -3.60 1.11
CA TRP A 158 -5.15 -4.16 1.14
C TRP A 158 -4.95 -5.14 -0.02
N TRP A 159 -3.85 -5.00 -0.75
CA TRP A 159 -3.37 -6.03 -1.67
C TRP A 159 -2.89 -7.23 -0.86
N GLY A 160 -3.15 -8.43 -1.37
CA GLY A 160 -2.90 -9.68 -0.66
C GLY A 160 -3.95 -10.01 0.41
N ALA A 161 -4.98 -9.19 0.62
CA ALA A 161 -6.16 -9.58 1.40
C ALA A 161 -7.32 -9.94 0.46
N PRO A 162 -8.21 -10.87 0.83
CA PRO A 162 -9.42 -11.12 0.05
C PRO A 162 -10.28 -9.87 0.03
N TRP A 163 -10.52 -9.33 -1.16
CA TRP A 163 -11.40 -8.17 -1.31
C TRP A 163 -12.85 -8.62 -1.07
N PRO A 164 -13.61 -7.92 -0.21
CA PRO A 164 -15.02 -8.29 0.00
C PRO A 164 -15.76 -8.18 -1.33
N ASP A 165 -16.55 -9.18 -1.68
CA ASP A 165 -17.43 -9.20 -2.87
C ASP A 165 -18.93 -9.21 -2.47
N ALA A 166 -19.21 -9.06 -1.18
CA ALA A 166 -20.54 -8.93 -0.60
C ALA A 166 -20.57 -7.81 0.45
N GLY A 167 -21.78 -7.39 0.85
CA GLY A 167 -22.00 -6.32 1.81
C GLY A 167 -21.85 -4.91 1.22
N THR A 168 -21.89 -3.89 2.08
CA THR A 168 -21.93 -2.47 1.67
C THR A 168 -20.58 -1.95 1.17
N TRP A 169 -19.47 -2.51 1.66
CA TRP A 169 -18.11 -2.16 1.26
C TRP A 169 -17.48 -3.32 0.50
N ARG A 170 -17.60 -3.31 -0.82
CA ARG A 170 -17.15 -4.42 -1.66
C ARG A 170 -16.48 -3.98 -2.95
N ALA A 171 -15.72 -4.90 -3.52
CA ALA A 171 -15.17 -4.83 -4.84
C ALA A 171 -16.20 -5.34 -5.87
N ALA A 172 -16.31 -4.65 -7.00
CA ALA A 172 -17.04 -5.14 -8.18
C ALA A 172 -16.15 -6.03 -9.08
N GLN A 173 -14.83 -5.99 -8.87
CA GLN A 173 -13.83 -6.75 -9.62
C GLN A 173 -12.55 -6.87 -8.79
N ASN A 174 -11.70 -7.83 -9.13
CA ASN A 174 -10.46 -8.12 -8.42
C ASN A 174 -9.20 -7.52 -9.08
N TYR A 175 -9.32 -6.42 -9.83
CA TYR A 175 -8.17 -5.87 -10.55
C TYR A 175 -8.19 -4.35 -10.72
N TYR A 176 -6.99 -3.81 -10.96
CA TYR A 176 -6.71 -2.43 -11.36
C TYR A 176 -5.89 -2.43 -12.66
N ASP A 177 -6.24 -1.57 -13.60
CA ASP A 177 -5.48 -1.33 -14.83
C ASP A 177 -4.73 0.01 -14.71
N ASN A 178 -3.43 0.05 -14.99
CA ASN A 178 -2.64 1.29 -14.96
C ASN A 178 -2.74 2.09 -16.27
N SER A 179 -2.12 3.29 -16.33
CA SER A 179 -2.15 4.13 -17.54
C SER A 179 -1.43 3.53 -18.76
N SER A 180 -0.62 2.49 -18.57
CA SER A 180 0.07 1.76 -19.65
C SER A 180 -0.72 0.53 -20.13
N GLY A 181 -1.94 0.31 -19.60
CA GLY A 181 -2.79 -0.83 -19.96
C GLY A 181 -2.42 -2.15 -19.29
N VAL A 182 -1.53 -2.14 -18.29
CA VAL A 182 -1.16 -3.33 -17.52
C VAL A 182 -2.19 -3.59 -16.43
N ARG A 183 -2.68 -4.83 -16.37
CA ARG A 183 -3.64 -5.30 -15.36
C ARG A 183 -2.94 -5.93 -14.16
N PHE A 184 -3.25 -5.43 -12.98
CA PHE A 184 -2.82 -5.97 -11.69
C PHE A 184 -4.00 -6.65 -11.01
N ARG A 185 -3.84 -7.94 -10.67
CA ARG A 185 -4.90 -8.75 -10.06
C ARG A 185 -4.65 -8.99 -8.58
N ASN A 186 -5.72 -8.93 -7.82
CA ASN A 186 -5.85 -9.49 -6.49
C ASN A 186 -6.90 -10.62 -6.56
N PHE A 187 -7.56 -10.94 -5.45
CA PHE A 187 -8.60 -11.97 -5.37
C PHE A 187 -9.72 -11.53 -4.42
N THR A 188 -10.93 -12.04 -4.63
CA THR A 188 -12.10 -11.75 -3.80
C THR A 188 -12.25 -12.73 -2.64
N GLN A 189 -13.18 -12.46 -1.73
CA GLN A 189 -13.52 -13.35 -0.62
C GLN A 189 -14.06 -14.71 -1.11
N THR A 190 -14.89 -14.72 -2.16
CA THR A 190 -15.33 -15.97 -2.79
C THR A 190 -14.17 -16.76 -3.36
N GLU A 191 -13.24 -16.09 -4.06
CA GLU A 191 -12.04 -16.72 -4.61
C GLU A 191 -11.15 -17.31 -3.50
N ALA A 192 -10.86 -16.55 -2.45
CA ALA A 192 -10.08 -17.05 -1.31
C ALA A 192 -10.74 -18.25 -0.61
N THR A 193 -12.06 -18.24 -0.46
CA THR A 193 -12.82 -19.37 0.11
C THR A 193 -12.70 -20.63 -0.76
N ALA A 194 -12.60 -20.47 -2.08
CA ALA A 194 -12.32 -21.55 -3.02
C ALA A 194 -10.84 -21.97 -3.06
N GLY A 195 -9.97 -21.39 -2.20
CA GLY A 195 -8.53 -21.63 -2.19
C GLY A 195 -7.75 -20.85 -3.24
N ASN A 196 -8.41 -19.93 -3.96
CA ASN A 196 -7.81 -19.11 -5.00
C ASN A 196 -7.29 -17.81 -4.38
N GLY A 197 -6.02 -17.83 -3.99
CA GLY A 197 -5.23 -16.67 -3.56
C GLY A 197 -3.83 -16.72 -4.16
N ASN A 198 -2.86 -16.08 -3.51
CA ASN A 198 -1.44 -16.18 -3.83
C ASN A 198 -0.76 -17.28 -3.01
N GLY A 199 -1.26 -18.51 -3.14
CA GLY A 199 -0.75 -19.67 -2.40
C GLY A 199 0.59 -20.16 -2.92
N ASP A 200 1.44 -20.61 -1.99
CA ASP A 200 2.73 -21.24 -2.29
C ASP A 200 3.13 -22.22 -1.19
N SER A 201 3.79 -23.32 -1.53
CA SER A 201 4.17 -24.37 -0.58
C SER A 201 5.10 -23.90 0.55
N ARG A 202 5.83 -22.78 0.36
CA ARG A 202 6.69 -22.18 1.39
C ARG A 202 5.96 -21.34 2.42
N LEU A 203 4.70 -21.00 2.16
CA LEU A 203 3.85 -20.33 3.13
C LEU A 203 3.35 -21.34 4.19
N GLY A 204 3.45 -22.63 3.90
CA GLY A 204 2.99 -23.72 4.76
C GLY A 204 1.59 -24.16 4.37
N VAL A 205 0.88 -24.79 5.31
CA VAL A 205 -0.53 -25.18 5.17
C VAL A 205 -1.26 -24.67 6.42
N VAL A 206 -1.54 -23.38 6.44
CA VAL A 206 -2.24 -22.72 7.55
C VAL A 206 -3.32 -21.80 6.99
N THR A 207 -4.46 -21.70 7.68
CA THR A 207 -5.55 -20.84 7.20
C THR A 207 -5.07 -19.42 6.91
N GLY A 208 -5.33 -18.94 5.70
CA GLY A 208 -4.94 -17.62 5.23
C GLY A 208 -3.52 -17.54 4.63
N ASP A 209 -2.80 -18.65 4.51
CA ASP A 209 -1.48 -18.73 3.88
C ASP A 209 -1.45 -18.21 2.44
N THR A 210 -2.53 -18.41 1.68
CA THR A 210 -2.67 -17.88 0.32
C THR A 210 -2.93 -16.38 0.26
N GLU A 211 -3.23 -15.75 1.39
CA GLU A 211 -3.59 -14.35 1.41
C GLU A 211 -2.34 -13.46 1.56
N THR A 212 -1.48 -13.40 0.54
CA THR A 212 -0.25 -12.61 0.61
C THR A 212 0.03 -11.89 -0.70
N VAL A 213 0.67 -10.73 -0.63
CA VAL A 213 1.33 -10.15 -1.81
C VAL A 213 2.62 -10.90 -2.13
N GLY A 214 3.07 -10.77 -3.37
CA GLY A 214 4.44 -11.07 -3.73
C GLY A 214 4.64 -12.07 -4.85
N GLY A 215 5.91 -12.30 -5.18
CA GLY A 215 6.32 -13.12 -6.31
C GLY A 215 5.80 -12.59 -7.65
N THR A 216 5.41 -13.52 -8.52
CA THR A 216 4.69 -13.23 -9.76
C THR A 216 3.17 -13.27 -9.63
N GLY A 217 2.63 -13.63 -8.46
CA GLY A 217 1.19 -13.79 -8.25
C GLY A 217 0.48 -12.45 -8.02
N VAL A 218 0.43 -11.98 -6.77
CA VAL A 218 -0.23 -10.71 -6.41
C VAL A 218 0.81 -9.59 -6.31
N VAL A 219 0.86 -8.77 -7.36
CA VAL A 219 1.77 -7.63 -7.48
C VAL A 219 1.05 -6.36 -7.05
N VAL A 220 1.72 -5.50 -6.28
CA VAL A 220 1.11 -4.27 -5.77
C VAL A 220 1.34 -3.15 -6.80
N PRO A 221 0.29 -2.64 -7.46
CA PRO A 221 0.42 -1.48 -8.33
C PRO A 221 0.64 -0.22 -7.50
N LEU A 222 1.58 0.60 -7.95
CA LEU A 222 1.77 1.97 -7.48
C LEU A 222 1.32 2.93 -8.59
N PHE A 223 0.97 4.16 -8.23
CA PHE A 223 0.58 5.15 -9.23
C PHE A 223 1.69 5.47 -10.21
N ASN A 224 1.31 5.69 -11.47
CA ASN A 224 2.22 6.22 -12.47
C ASN A 224 2.33 7.75 -12.29
N SER A 225 3.51 8.31 -12.51
CA SER A 225 3.82 9.75 -12.41
C SER A 225 3.15 10.53 -11.25
N PRO A 226 3.22 10.11 -9.97
CA PRO A 226 2.55 10.83 -8.87
C PRO A 226 3.20 12.19 -8.54
N GLY A 227 4.41 12.45 -9.06
CA GLY A 227 5.25 13.58 -8.68
C GLY A 227 5.74 13.49 -7.22
N SER A 228 6.53 14.48 -6.81
CA SER A 228 7.04 14.61 -5.44
C SER A 228 5.90 14.69 -4.43
N GLY A 229 5.85 13.76 -3.49
CA GLY A 229 4.81 13.67 -2.47
C GLY A 229 3.37 13.64 -2.98
N GLY A 230 3.12 13.13 -4.18
CA GLY A 230 1.78 13.06 -4.77
C GLY A 230 1.23 14.38 -5.30
N HIS A 231 2.05 15.44 -5.43
CA HIS A 231 1.56 16.77 -5.84
C HIS A 231 0.95 16.84 -7.25
N PHE A 232 1.27 15.88 -8.14
CA PHE A 232 0.65 15.76 -9.46
C PHE A 232 -0.62 14.91 -9.47
N VAL A 233 -1.02 14.41 -8.30
CA VAL A 233 -2.31 13.74 -8.08
C VAL A 233 -3.42 14.78 -7.78
N ASN A 234 -3.10 16.08 -7.73
CA ASN A 234 -4.06 17.19 -7.59
C ASN A 234 -3.95 18.24 -8.72
N SER A 235 -3.55 17.87 -9.94
CA SER A 235 -3.70 18.81 -11.04
C SER A 235 -5.19 18.93 -11.41
N VAL A 236 -5.92 19.77 -10.70
CA VAL A 236 -6.96 20.62 -11.32
C VAL A 236 -6.25 21.52 -12.32
N ASN A 237 -5.87 20.92 -13.46
CA ASN A 237 -5.80 21.65 -14.71
C ASN A 237 -7.26 21.88 -15.10
N THR A 238 -7.62 23.11 -15.45
CA THR A 238 -8.97 23.50 -15.87
C THR A 238 -9.52 22.66 -17.03
N ASP A 239 -8.67 21.86 -17.69
CA ASP A 239 -8.99 21.08 -18.88
C ASP A 239 -9.09 19.55 -18.66
N VAL A 240 -8.80 19.02 -17.46
CA VAL A 240 -8.99 17.59 -17.15
C VAL A 240 -9.71 17.45 -15.83
N ALA A 241 -10.91 16.84 -15.83
CA ALA A 241 -11.64 16.50 -14.61
C ALA A 241 -10.69 15.82 -13.60
N ALA A 242 -10.66 16.27 -12.34
CA ALA A 242 -9.64 15.92 -11.35
C ALA A 242 -9.22 14.43 -11.32
N VAL A 243 -7.92 14.17 -11.10
CA VAL A 243 -7.38 12.83 -10.82
C VAL A 243 -8.14 12.18 -9.67
N GLN A 244 -8.49 10.90 -9.84
CA GLN A 244 -9.31 10.15 -8.90
C GLN A 244 -8.53 8.97 -8.27
N PRO A 245 -8.95 8.44 -7.11
CA PRO A 245 -8.32 7.27 -6.51
C PRO A 245 -8.39 6.01 -7.39
N LYS A 246 -7.30 5.22 -7.45
CA LYS A 246 -7.27 3.95 -8.23
C LYS A 246 -8.37 2.99 -7.82
N TRP A 247 -8.77 3.03 -6.55
CA TRP A 247 -9.80 2.13 -6.03
C TRP A 247 -11.19 2.33 -6.66
N LEU A 248 -11.45 3.45 -7.33
CA LEU A 248 -12.69 3.62 -8.10
C LEU A 248 -12.82 2.65 -9.28
N GLN A 249 -11.70 2.12 -9.79
CA GLN A 249 -11.77 1.07 -10.81
C GLN A 249 -12.37 -0.23 -10.29
N TYR A 250 -12.10 -0.56 -9.01
CA TYR A 250 -12.50 -1.85 -8.44
C TYR A 250 -13.61 -1.79 -7.41
N TYR A 251 -14.01 -0.62 -6.93
CA TYR A 251 -15.17 -0.44 -6.06
C TYR A 251 -16.51 -0.72 -6.76
N ASP A 252 -17.47 -1.27 -6.03
CA ASP A 252 -18.84 -1.41 -6.51
C ASP A 252 -19.69 -0.15 -6.24
N SER A 253 -19.87 0.65 -7.29
CA SER A 253 -20.67 1.87 -7.26
C SER A 253 -22.19 1.65 -7.14
N THR A 254 -22.69 0.42 -7.31
CA THR A 254 -24.12 0.12 -7.12
C THR A 254 -24.51 0.09 -5.65
N ASN A 255 -23.54 -0.14 -4.76
CA ASN A 255 -23.72 -0.09 -3.32
C ASN A 255 -23.04 1.13 -2.70
N ARG A 256 -23.13 2.26 -3.41
CA ARG A 256 -22.91 3.59 -2.84
C ARG A 256 -23.83 3.74 -1.62
N ASP A 257 -23.24 3.53 -0.45
CA ASP A 257 -23.60 4.21 0.78
C ASP A 257 -24.98 3.94 1.40
N THR A 258 -25.08 2.88 2.20
CA THR A 258 -26.05 2.83 3.33
C THR A 258 -25.41 2.45 4.66
N ALA A 259 -24.08 2.31 4.73
CA ALA A 259 -23.39 1.96 5.97
C ALA A 259 -22.82 3.22 6.64
N ALA A 260 -23.62 3.78 7.56
CA ALA A 260 -23.21 4.73 8.57
C ALA A 260 -22.68 6.09 8.08
N GLY A 261 -23.49 6.78 7.28
CA GLY A 261 -23.58 8.24 7.37
C GLY A 261 -22.44 9.00 6.72
N GLY A 262 -22.16 8.71 5.45
CA GLY A 262 -22.22 9.74 4.42
C GLY A 262 -21.44 9.44 3.16
N THR A 263 -21.96 9.93 2.04
CA THR A 263 -21.45 9.66 0.71
C THR A 263 -20.18 10.46 0.49
N PRO A 264 -19.00 9.85 0.28
CA PRO A 264 -17.99 10.55 -0.47
C PRO A 264 -18.61 10.77 -1.87
N ASN A 265 -18.74 12.03 -2.31
CA ASN A 265 -19.26 12.38 -3.62
C ASN A 265 -18.23 11.99 -4.69
N LEU A 266 -18.17 10.69 -4.94
CA LEU A 266 -17.28 10.09 -5.91
C LEU A 266 -18.18 9.70 -7.07
N GLY A 267 -17.85 10.26 -8.23
CA GLY A 267 -18.62 10.09 -9.45
C GLY A 267 -18.78 8.63 -9.87
N THR A 268 -19.27 8.41 -11.08
CA THR A 268 -19.41 7.08 -11.68
C THR A 268 -18.08 6.32 -11.62
N LYS A 269 -18.11 4.98 -11.48
CA LYS A 269 -16.94 4.13 -11.75
C LYS A 269 -16.35 4.53 -13.10
N THR A 270 -15.12 5.04 -13.09
CA THR A 270 -14.39 5.37 -14.32
C THR A 270 -13.00 4.76 -14.27
N THR A 271 -12.44 4.51 -15.44
CA THR A 271 -10.99 4.34 -15.59
C THR A 271 -10.31 5.69 -15.83
N THR A 272 -11.05 6.65 -16.39
CA THR A 272 -10.60 8.02 -16.66
C THR A 272 -10.04 8.70 -15.41
N ASN A 273 -8.76 9.06 -15.44
CA ASN A 273 -8.05 9.79 -14.37
C ASN A 273 -7.79 8.99 -13.09
N THR A 274 -7.91 7.66 -13.10
CA THR A 274 -7.61 6.79 -11.93
C THR A 274 -6.20 6.20 -11.96
N PHE A 275 -5.32 6.69 -12.84
CA PHE A 275 -4.07 6.03 -13.19
C PHE A 275 -2.80 6.60 -12.52
N GLY A 276 -2.96 7.65 -11.72
CA GLY A 276 -1.87 8.43 -11.12
C GLY A 276 -1.81 9.86 -11.67
N GLY A 277 -0.64 10.49 -11.60
CA GLY A 277 -0.45 11.85 -12.10
C GLY A 277 -0.03 11.90 -13.58
N THR A 278 -0.10 13.08 -14.18
CA THR A 278 0.25 13.33 -15.60
C THR A 278 1.58 14.08 -15.77
N GLY A 279 2.27 14.36 -14.66
CA GLY A 279 3.35 15.34 -14.62
C GLY A 279 4.75 14.74 -14.79
N LEU A 280 5.53 15.40 -15.64
CA LEU A 280 6.98 15.30 -15.70
C LEU A 280 7.57 15.83 -14.37
N ALA A 281 8.39 15.03 -13.70
CA ALA A 281 9.01 15.44 -12.43
C ALA A 281 10.46 14.97 -12.33
N LYS A 282 11.29 15.76 -11.64
CA LYS A 282 12.60 15.27 -11.15
C LYS A 282 12.48 14.27 -10.00
N ARG A 283 11.35 14.29 -9.29
CA ARG A 283 11.08 13.38 -8.17
C ARG A 283 9.66 12.83 -8.23
N HIS A 284 9.54 11.53 -8.03
CA HIS A 284 8.29 10.83 -7.78
C HIS A 284 8.33 10.17 -6.41
N THR A 285 7.25 10.31 -5.63
CA THR A 285 7.18 9.70 -4.29
C THR A 285 5.94 8.85 -4.14
N TRP A 286 6.14 7.64 -3.60
CA TRP A 286 5.07 6.73 -3.19
C TRP A 286 5.13 6.48 -1.69
N TYR A 287 3.98 6.31 -1.07
CA TYR A 287 3.87 5.97 0.34
C TYR A 287 3.10 4.66 0.45
N ALA A 288 3.49 3.82 1.40
CA ALA A 288 2.86 2.53 1.56
C ALA A 288 2.63 2.20 3.03
N ALA A 289 1.48 1.58 3.29
CA ALA A 289 1.24 0.81 4.48
C ALA A 289 1.69 -0.64 4.23
N LEU A 290 2.35 -1.24 5.22
CA LEU A 290 2.87 -2.60 5.13
C LEU A 290 2.57 -3.35 6.43
N SER A 291 2.00 -4.54 6.29
CA SER A 291 1.64 -5.40 7.42
C SER A 291 2.06 -6.83 7.13
N ALA A 292 2.72 -7.48 8.10
CA ALA A 292 3.27 -8.81 7.98
C ALA A 292 2.85 -9.71 9.15
N SER A 293 2.52 -10.96 8.86
CA SER A 293 2.18 -11.99 9.84
C SER A 293 3.01 -13.25 9.60
N PRO A 294 3.76 -13.76 10.59
CA PRO A 294 4.47 -15.01 10.44
C PRO A 294 3.50 -16.20 10.44
N LEU A 295 3.78 -17.18 9.60
CA LEU A 295 3.01 -18.42 9.48
C LEU A 295 3.65 -19.59 10.26
N SER A 296 4.87 -19.38 10.78
CA SER A 296 5.60 -20.38 11.55
C SER A 296 6.59 -19.71 12.51
N ILE A 297 7.10 -20.47 13.49
CA ILE A 297 8.13 -19.99 14.40
C ILE A 297 9.46 -19.69 13.68
N GLY A 298 10.31 -18.87 14.30
CA GLY A 298 11.66 -18.55 13.81
C GLY A 298 11.72 -17.37 12.84
N SER A 299 12.93 -16.80 12.73
CA SER A 299 13.19 -15.60 11.93
C SER A 299 12.92 -15.81 10.44
N LYS A 300 12.26 -14.83 9.83
CA LYS A 300 11.86 -14.85 8.42
C LYS A 300 12.88 -14.07 7.60
N THR A 301 14.03 -14.69 7.38
CA THR A 301 15.16 -14.03 6.72
C THR A 301 14.96 -13.94 5.21
N GLN A 302 14.21 -14.86 4.58
CA GLN A 302 13.93 -14.83 3.14
C GLN A 302 12.77 -13.90 2.79
N TYR A 303 12.89 -12.65 3.26
CA TYR A 303 11.96 -11.56 3.00
C TYR A 303 12.69 -10.46 2.23
N GLY A 304 12.26 -10.20 1.01
CA GLY A 304 12.75 -9.13 0.16
C GLY A 304 11.63 -8.18 -0.25
N LEU A 305 11.98 -6.92 -0.48
CA LEU A 305 11.11 -5.90 -1.07
C LEU A 305 11.86 -5.21 -2.20
N TYR A 306 11.22 -5.02 -3.35
CA TYR A 306 11.70 -4.09 -4.36
C TYR A 306 10.57 -3.27 -4.97
N VAL A 307 10.96 -2.14 -5.53
CA VAL A 307 10.12 -1.33 -6.41
C VAL A 307 10.76 -1.32 -7.79
N SER A 308 9.93 -1.45 -8.82
CA SER A 308 10.36 -1.31 -10.21
C SER A 308 9.43 -0.35 -10.93
N LEU A 309 10.00 0.41 -11.86
CA LEU A 309 9.31 1.35 -12.72
C LEU A 309 10.07 1.47 -14.03
N GLU A 310 9.40 1.99 -15.05
CA GLU A 310 10.01 2.48 -16.28
C GLU A 310 9.95 4.00 -16.26
N TYR A 311 10.98 4.67 -16.81
CA TYR A 311 10.99 6.12 -16.95
C TYR A 311 11.27 6.54 -18.40
N LEU A 312 10.63 7.63 -18.82
CA LEU A 312 10.65 8.18 -20.17
C LEU A 312 11.17 9.62 -20.16
#